data_AF-A0A2D6BJB5-F1
#
_entry.id   AF-A0A2D6BJB5-F1
#
_cell.length_a   1.000
_cell.length_b   1.000
_cell.length_c   1.000
_cell.angle_alpha   90.00
_cell.angle_beta   90.00
_cell.angle_gamma   90.00
#
_symmetry.space_group_name_H-M   'P 1'
#
loop_
_entity.id
_entity.type
_entity.pdbx_description
1 polymer ?
#
loop_
_entity_poly.entity_id
_entity_poly.type
_entity_poly.pdbx_seq_one_letter_code
_entity_poly.pdbx_strand_id
1 'polypeptide(L)'
;MRRRFDHLHTELCVAVGERLPRYALWLWLREHGRDPEDLSREDVDTFCDAELAAFLRTREVFLPARLRKRLRKRLGRFDPRFPTPEERLASLTE
;
A
#
# COMPACT_ATOMS: atom_id res chain seq x y z
N MET A 1 -2.36 -4.98 -14.36
CA MET A 1 -3.46 -4.39 -13.55
C MET A 1 -2.92 -4.21 -12.12
N ARG A 2 -2.72 -2.97 -11.68
CA ARG A 2 -1.84 -2.60 -10.54
C ARG A 2 -2.55 -2.62 -9.18
N ARG A 3 -3.52 -3.53 -9.02
CA ARG A 3 -4.48 -3.53 -7.89
C ARG A 3 -3.82 -3.56 -6.52
N ARG A 4 -2.73 -4.32 -6.36
CA ARG A 4 -1.99 -4.40 -5.08
C ARG A 4 -1.25 -3.12 -4.75
N PHE A 5 -0.65 -2.47 -5.76
CA PHE A 5 -0.01 -1.17 -5.58
C PHE A 5 -1.03 -0.09 -5.20
N ASP A 6 -2.16 -0.04 -5.90
CA ASP A 6 -3.23 0.92 -5.62
C ASP A 6 -3.77 0.72 -4.21
N HIS A 7 -4.05 -0.53 -3.83
CA HIS A 7 -4.49 -0.85 -2.48
C HIS A 7 -3.45 -0.48 -1.41
N LEU A 8 -2.17 -0.77 -1.66
CA LEU A 8 -1.06 -0.38 -0.78
C LEU A 8 -1.02 1.13 -0.58
N HIS A 9 -1.08 1.90 -1.68
CA HIS A 9 -1.04 3.35 -1.66
C HIS A 9 -2.23 3.94 -0.89
N THR A 10 -3.44 3.45 -1.15
CA THR A 10 -4.67 3.88 -0.46
C THR A 10 -4.59 3.60 1.04
N GLU A 11 -4.26 2.37 1.44
CA GLU A 11 -4.19 2.01 2.87
C GLU A 11 -3.08 2.76 3.60
N LEU A 12 -1.96 3.05 2.94
CA LEU A 12 -0.91 3.90 3.50
C LEU A 12 -1.40 5.32 3.76
N CYS A 13 -2.07 5.95 2.79
CA CYS A 13 -2.64 7.28 2.96
C CYS A 13 -3.65 7.31 4.12
N VAL A 14 -4.51 6.29 4.20
CA VAL A 14 -5.48 6.14 5.30
C VAL A 14 -4.78 5.95 6.65
N ALA A 15 -3.73 5.13 6.70
CA ALA A 15 -3.02 4.84 7.94
C ALA A 15 -2.22 6.03 8.47
N VAL A 16 -1.64 6.83 7.57
CA VAL A 16 -0.91 8.06 7.92
C VAL A 16 -1.86 9.23 8.21
N GLY A 17 -3.04 9.24 7.58
CA GLY A 17 -3.99 10.35 7.70
C GLY A 17 -3.69 11.51 6.74
N GLU A 18 -2.84 11.30 5.74
CA GLU A 18 -2.50 12.30 4.74
C GLU A 18 -2.29 11.67 3.36
N ARG A 19 -2.27 12.51 2.32
CA ARG A 19 -2.06 12.05 0.95
C ARG A 19 -0.57 11.93 0.65
N LEU A 20 -0.09 10.68 0.51
CA LEU A 20 1.27 10.40 0.07
C LEU A 20 1.37 10.49 -1.47
N PRO A 21 2.46 11.03 -2.04
CA PRO A 21 2.65 11.03 -3.49
C PRO A 21 2.81 9.60 -4.01
N ARG A 22 1.87 9.21 -4.87
CA ARG A 22 1.85 7.89 -5.52
C ARG A 22 3.17 7.59 -6.24
N TYR A 23 3.70 8.56 -6.98
CA TYR A 23 4.95 8.41 -7.72
C TYR A 23 6.16 8.21 -6.80
N ALA A 24 6.18 8.81 -5.62
CA ALA A 24 7.28 8.60 -4.67
C ALA A 24 7.29 7.17 -4.12
N LEU A 25 6.12 6.62 -3.78
CA LEU A 25 6.00 5.22 -3.37
C LEU A 25 6.38 4.27 -4.52
N TRP A 26 5.96 4.60 -5.74
CA TRP A 26 6.33 3.85 -6.94
C TRP A 26 7.84 3.75 -7.13
N LEU A 27 8.51 4.90 -7.09
CA LEU A 27 9.95 4.98 -7.28
C LEU A 27 10.69 4.23 -6.17
N TRP A 28 10.28 4.41 -4.91
CA TRP A 28 10.87 3.72 -3.78
C TRP A 28 10.85 2.20 -3.95
N LEU A 29 9.69 1.63 -4.32
CA LEU A 29 9.56 0.19 -4.54
C LEU A 29 10.50 -0.32 -5.65
N ARG A 30 10.60 0.42 -6.75
CA ARG A 30 11.49 0.09 -7.88
C ARG A 30 12.96 0.13 -7.47
N GLU A 31 13.37 1.16 -6.74
CA GLU A 31 14.75 1.31 -6.22
C GLU A 31 15.12 0.19 -5.24
N HIS A 32 14.13 -0.41 -4.57
CA HIS A 32 14.31 -1.53 -3.65
C HIS A 32 13.96 -2.89 -4.30
N GLY A 33 14.00 -2.98 -5.64
CA GLY A 33 13.91 -4.24 -6.37
C GLY A 33 12.52 -4.86 -6.49
N ARG A 34 11.46 -4.12 -6.16
CA ARG A 34 10.06 -4.57 -6.32
C ARG A 34 9.44 -3.93 -7.56
N ASP A 35 8.58 -4.68 -8.24
CA ASP A 35 7.80 -4.14 -9.35
C ASP A 35 6.41 -3.68 -8.88
N PRO A 36 6.11 -2.36 -8.87
CA PRO A 36 4.77 -1.86 -8.56
C PRO A 36 3.68 -2.38 -9.50
N GLU A 37 4.03 -2.85 -10.71
CA GLU A 37 3.07 -3.39 -11.67
C GLU A 37 2.63 -4.81 -11.35
N ASP A 38 3.51 -5.57 -10.68
CA ASP A 38 3.33 -6.98 -10.35
C ASP A 38 3.68 -7.28 -8.88
N LEU A 39 3.29 -6.37 -7.98
CA LEU A 39 3.53 -6.54 -6.55
C LEU A 39 2.88 -7.83 -6.06
N SER A 40 3.66 -8.73 -5.46
CA SER A 40 3.12 -9.90 -4.77
C SER A 40 2.66 -9.57 -3.35
N ARG A 41 2.05 -10.54 -2.67
CA ARG A 41 1.76 -10.39 -1.22
C ARG A 41 3.04 -10.31 -0.40
N GLU A 42 4.03 -11.13 -0.74
CA GLU A 42 5.33 -11.19 -0.06
C GLU A 42 6.09 -9.87 -0.18
N ASP A 43 6.03 -9.24 -1.35
CA ASP A 43 6.60 -7.92 -1.60
C ASP A 43 6.02 -6.86 -0.66
N VAL A 44 4.69 -6.87 -0.50
CA VAL A 44 3.97 -5.95 0.38
C VAL A 44 4.31 -6.20 1.86
N ASP A 45 4.37 -7.47 2.28
CA ASP A 45 4.76 -7.83 3.63
C ASP A 45 6.21 -7.38 3.92
N THR A 46 7.14 -7.64 2.98
CA THR A 46 8.55 -7.24 3.10
C THR A 46 8.68 -5.71 3.16
N PHE A 47 7.97 -4.98 2.31
CA PHE A 47 7.94 -3.51 2.37
C PHE A 47 7.45 -3.01 3.75
N CYS A 48 6.37 -3.59 4.29
CA CYS A 48 5.83 -3.19 5.59
C CYS A 48 6.81 -3.42 6.74
N ASP A 49 7.58 -4.50 6.69
CA ASP A 49 8.47 -4.90 7.78
C ASP A 49 9.83 -4.21 7.72
N ALA A 50 10.43 -4.11 6.52
CA ALA A 50 11.81 -3.66 6.37
C ALA A 50 11.94 -2.18 5.95
N GLU A 51 11.01 -1.67 5.14
CA GLU A 51 11.25 -0.42 4.40
C GLU A 51 10.26 0.70 4.70
N LEU A 52 9.06 0.36 5.16
CA LEU A 52 7.99 1.32 5.45
C LEU A 52 8.47 2.43 6.38
N ALA A 53 9.22 2.09 7.43
CA ALA A 53 9.75 3.08 8.36
C ALA A 53 10.82 3.98 7.72
N ALA A 54 11.62 3.47 6.79
CA ALA A 54 12.59 4.27 6.05
C ALA A 54 11.88 5.21 5.05
N PHE A 55 10.93 4.68 4.28
CA PHE A 55 10.10 5.44 3.36
C PHE A 55 9.34 6.58 4.06
N LEU A 56 8.71 6.32 5.20
CA LEU A 56 7.97 7.36 5.92
C LEU A 56 8.89 8.45 6.49
N ARG A 57 10.11 8.08 6.92
CA ARG A 57 11.10 9.05 7.41
C ARG A 57 11.57 10.01 6.32
N THR A 58 11.67 9.60 5.06
CA THR A 58 12.01 10.53 3.96
C THR A 58 10.96 11.60 3.72
N ARG A 59 9.79 11.44 4.33
CA ARG A 59 8.65 12.36 4.25
C ARG A 59 8.32 13.02 5.59
N GLU A 60 9.16 12.83 6.60
CA GLU A 60 8.96 13.34 7.96
C GLU A 60 7.66 12.81 8.62
N VAL A 61 7.19 11.66 8.16
CA VAL A 61 5.98 11.01 8.65
C VAL A 61 6.33 9.96 9.70
N PHE A 62 5.57 9.94 10.78
CA PHE A 62 5.66 8.88 11.78
C PHE A 62 4.40 8.02 11.82
N LEU A 63 4.58 6.70 11.72
CA LEU A 63 3.51 5.74 11.90
C LEU A 63 3.73 4.90 13.17
N PRO A 64 2.90 5.04 14.21
CA PRO A 64 2.97 4.24 15.43
C PRO A 64 2.94 2.74 15.14
N ALA A 65 3.65 1.94 15.95
CA ALA A 65 3.73 0.48 15.78
C ALA A 65 2.35 -0.20 15.73
N ARG A 66 1.39 0.29 16.53
CA ARG A 66 0.00 -0.19 16.52
C ARG A 66 -0.68 0.02 15.17
N LEU A 67 -0.47 1.17 14.53
CA LEU A 67 -1.03 1.47 13.21
C LEU A 67 -0.32 0.68 12.12
N ARG A 68 1.01 0.51 12.19
CA ARG A 68 1.76 -0.39 11.30
C ARG A 68 1.22 -1.82 11.34
N LYS A 69 0.98 -2.37 12.54
CA LYS A 69 0.40 -3.72 12.69
C LYS A 69 -1.01 -3.82 12.10
N ARG A 70 -1.83 -2.77 12.23
CA ARG A 70 -3.17 -2.72 11.61
C ARG A 70 -3.09 -2.63 10.10
N LEU A 71 -2.22 -1.78 9.57
CA LEU A 71 -1.96 -1.62 8.14
C LEU A 71 -1.56 -2.95 7.51
N ARG A 72 -0.55 -3.63 8.06
CA ARG A 72 -0.11 -4.95 7.58
C ARG A 72 -1.25 -5.96 7.54
N LYS A 73 -2.09 -6.02 8.60
CA LYS A 73 -3.26 -6.90 8.63
C LYS A 73 -4.28 -6.60 7.53
N ARG A 74 -4.47 -5.33 7.15
CA ARG A 74 -5.37 -4.96 6.04
C ARG A 74 -4.79 -5.36 4.70
N LEU A 75 -3.53 -5.00 4.46
CA LEU A 75 -2.82 -5.33 3.23
C LEU A 75 -2.73 -6.85 3.00
N GLY A 76 -2.50 -7.63 4.07
CA GLY A 76 -2.44 -9.09 3.99
C GLY A 76 -3.78 -9.77 3.73
N ARG A 77 -4.92 -9.08 3.95
CA ARG A 77 -6.27 -9.59 3.63
C ARG A 77 -6.70 -9.27 2.21
N PHE A 78 -5.96 -8.41 1.51
CA PHE A 78 -6.30 -8.01 0.17
C PHE A 78 -5.95 -9.11 -0.85
N ASP A 79 -6.98 -9.54 -1.58
CA ASP A 79 -6.87 -10.45 -2.72
C ASP A 79 -7.34 -9.73 -3.98
N PRO A 80 -6.44 -9.41 -4.93
CA PRO A 80 -6.74 -8.64 -6.13
C PRO A 80 -7.65 -9.40 -7.12
N ARG A 81 -7.87 -10.71 -6.92
CA ARG A 81 -8.77 -11.53 -7.74
C ARG A 81 -10.25 -11.21 -7.46
N PHE A 82 -10.55 -10.64 -6.29
CA PHE A 82 -11.89 -10.24 -5.93
C PHE A 82 -12.03 -8.72 -6.04
N PRO A 83 -13.15 -8.21 -6.57
CA PRO A 83 -13.39 -6.78 -6.63
C PRO A 83 -13.51 -6.20 -5.23
N THR A 84 -12.89 -5.04 -5.00
CA THR A 84 -13.04 -4.29 -3.76
C THR A 84 -14.48 -3.81 -3.59
N PRO A 85 -14.91 -3.45 -2.36
CA PRO A 85 -16.21 -2.82 -2.16
C PRO A 85 -16.40 -1.56 -3.04
N GLU A 86 -15.36 -0.77 -3.27
CA GLU A 86 -15.39 0.39 -4.16
C GLU A 86 -15.62 0.00 -5.62
N GLU A 87 -14.93 -1.04 -6.11
CA GLU A 87 -15.12 -1.54 -7.48
C GLU A 87 -16.50 -2.17 -7.67
N ARG A 88 -17.05 -2.81 -6.62
CA ARG A 88 -18.44 -3.29 -6.62
C ARG A 88 -19.43 -2.14 -6.64
N LEU A 89 -19.15 -1.05 -5.94
CA LEU A 89 -20.04 0.12 -5.94
C LEU A 89 -20.02 0.82 -7.31
N ALA A 90 -18.84 1.00 -7.90
CA ALA A 90 -18.68 1.60 -9.22
C ALA A 90 -19.41 0.81 -10.32
N SER A 91 -19.43 -0.52 -10.22
CA SER A 91 -20.15 -1.40 -11.17
C SER A 91 -21.66 -1.48 -10.94
N LEU A 92 -22.20 -0.91 -9.86
CA LEU A 92 -23.65 -0.77 -9.63
C LEU A 92 -24.23 0.55 -10.14
N THR A 93 -23.37 1.49 -10.53
CA THR A 93 -23.73 2.81 -11.05
C THR A 93 -23.65 2.92 -12.58
N GLU A 94 -23.36 1.80 -13.26
CA GLU A 94 -23.44 1.62 -14.73
C GLU A 94 -24.67 0.79 -15.09
#